data_AF-A0A9J6FI50-F1
#
_entry.id   AF-A0A9J6FI50-F1
#
_cell.length_a   1.000
_cell.length_b   1.000
_cell.length_c   1.000
_cell.angle_alpha   90.00
_cell.angle_beta   90.00
_cell.angle_gamma   90.00
#
_symmetry.space_group_name_H-M   'P 1'
#
loop_
_entity.id
_entity.type
_entity.pdbx_description
1 polymer ?
#
loop_
_entity_poly.entity_id
_entity_poly.type
_entity_poly.pdbx_seq_one_letter_code
_entity_poly.pdbx_strand_id
1 'polypeptide(L)'
;MDLVEKAKEAAAHRAVDNHVKAKELIRKHGLVMTDLDETPELDVAIDGADEVDAKLTLIKGGGGCLSQEKIIASCAKEFVVVADYRKDSSTLGENWKKGIPVEVIPMSYVPVQKKIEKLLGHKAELRQAAKKCVSRLFSISGGSLLHVLLISEKCSFTI
;
A
#
# COMPACT_ATOMS: atom_id res chain seq x y z
N MET A 1 -22.80 -7.66 4.20
CA MET A 1 -22.71 -8.42 2.93
C MET A 1 -21.27 -8.31 2.48
N ASP A 2 -20.56 -9.44 2.46
CA ASP A 2 -19.10 -9.49 2.32
C ASP A 2 -18.65 -8.99 0.94
N LEU A 3 -17.65 -8.12 0.86
CA LEU A 3 -17.14 -7.57 -0.42
C LEU A 3 -16.68 -8.70 -1.36
N VAL A 4 -16.24 -9.81 -0.78
CA VAL A 4 -15.85 -11.04 -1.48
C VAL A 4 -17.04 -11.74 -2.13
N GLU A 5 -18.24 -11.70 -1.54
CA GLU A 5 -19.42 -12.33 -2.14
C GLU A 5 -19.97 -11.51 -3.31
N LYS A 6 -19.88 -10.18 -3.26
CA LYS A 6 -20.20 -9.34 -4.42
C LYS A 6 -19.26 -9.61 -5.61
N ALA A 7 -17.98 -9.91 -5.35
CA ALA A 7 -17.02 -10.24 -6.40
C ALA A 7 -17.29 -11.62 -7.05
N LYS A 8 -17.96 -12.53 -6.36
CA LYS A 8 -18.24 -13.91 -6.83
C LYS A 8 -19.46 -14.00 -7.76
N GLU A 9 -20.41 -13.08 -7.70
CA GLU A 9 -21.67 -13.17 -8.44
C GLU A 9 -21.54 -12.97 -9.96
N ALA A 10 -20.38 -12.60 -10.51
CA ALA A 10 -20.19 -12.59 -11.96
C ALA A 10 -18.89 -13.28 -12.40
N ALA A 11 -19.04 -14.26 -13.29
CA ALA A 11 -17.97 -14.97 -14.00
C ALA A 11 -17.13 -14.07 -14.96
N ALA A 12 -17.20 -12.75 -14.81
CA ALA A 12 -16.55 -11.75 -15.66
C ALA A 12 -15.55 -10.84 -14.90
N HIS A 13 -15.37 -11.03 -13.58
CA HIS A 13 -14.46 -10.19 -12.81
C HIS A 13 -13.00 -10.56 -13.05
N ARG A 14 -12.22 -9.57 -13.50
CA ARG A 14 -10.78 -9.66 -13.62
C ARG A 14 -10.10 -9.08 -12.38
N ALA A 15 -8.92 -9.58 -12.05
CA ALA A 15 -8.14 -9.10 -10.92
C ALA A 15 -6.67 -8.91 -11.31
N VAL A 16 -6.09 -7.82 -10.82
CA VAL A 16 -4.68 -7.46 -10.95
C VAL A 16 -4.05 -7.56 -9.56
N ASP A 17 -3.03 -8.39 -9.40
CA ASP A 17 -2.22 -8.45 -8.18
C ASP A 17 -0.83 -8.99 -8.55
N ASN A 18 0.23 -8.56 -7.86
CA ASN A 18 1.60 -9.01 -8.08
C ASN A 18 2.13 -9.94 -6.99
N HIS A 19 1.42 -10.07 -5.87
CA HIS A 19 1.78 -10.92 -4.76
C HIS A 19 1.36 -12.38 -5.03
N VAL A 20 2.34 -13.29 -4.97
CA VAL A 20 2.14 -14.72 -5.30
C VAL A 20 0.93 -15.34 -4.56
N LYS A 21 0.81 -15.09 -3.25
CA LYS A 21 -0.30 -15.66 -2.46
C LYS A 21 -1.67 -15.11 -2.86
N ALA A 22 -1.73 -13.85 -3.30
CA ALA A 22 -2.99 -13.25 -3.73
C ALA A 22 -3.40 -13.83 -5.08
N LYS A 23 -2.45 -13.99 -6.02
CA LYS A 23 -2.69 -14.68 -7.30
C LYS A 23 -3.24 -16.10 -7.12
N GLU A 24 -2.78 -16.85 -6.11
CA GLU A 24 -3.31 -18.17 -5.78
C GLU A 24 -4.76 -18.09 -5.28
N LEU A 25 -5.06 -17.15 -4.38
CA LEU A 25 -6.40 -16.93 -3.86
C LEU A 25 -7.39 -16.50 -4.95
N ILE A 26 -6.99 -15.57 -5.83
CA ILE A 26 -7.78 -15.09 -6.96
C ILE A 26 -8.19 -16.28 -7.85
N ARG A 27 -7.21 -17.11 -8.26
CA ARG A 27 -7.47 -18.30 -9.07
C ARG A 27 -8.35 -19.32 -8.35
N LYS A 28 -8.12 -19.55 -7.05
CA LYS A 28 -8.91 -20.48 -6.23
C LYS A 28 -10.39 -20.10 -6.18
N HIS A 29 -10.71 -18.81 -6.28
CA HIS A 29 -12.08 -18.29 -6.25
C HIS A 29 -12.66 -18.03 -7.64
N GLY A 30 -12.02 -18.50 -8.72
CA GLY A 30 -12.57 -18.43 -10.08
C GLY A 30 -12.47 -17.06 -10.75
N LEU A 31 -11.69 -16.13 -10.20
CA LEU A 31 -11.44 -14.83 -10.81
C LEU A 31 -10.38 -14.94 -11.92
N VAL A 32 -10.55 -14.16 -12.98
CA VAL A 32 -9.62 -14.15 -14.11
C VAL A 32 -8.46 -13.21 -13.78
N MET A 33 -7.22 -13.70 -13.86
CA MET A 33 -6.04 -12.84 -13.74
C MET A 33 -5.90 -11.97 -15.01
N THR A 34 -5.59 -10.70 -14.82
CA THR A 34 -5.15 -9.76 -15.88
C THR A 34 -4.01 -8.90 -15.34
N ASP A 35 -3.51 -7.97 -16.14
CA ASP A 35 -2.55 -6.95 -15.76
C ASP A 35 -3.01 -5.55 -16.19
N LEU A 36 -2.21 -4.55 -15.88
CA LEU A 36 -2.51 -3.15 -16.23
C LEU A 36 -2.25 -2.84 -17.71
N ASP A 37 -1.56 -3.71 -18.45
CA ASP A 37 -1.36 -3.52 -19.89
C ASP A 37 -2.66 -3.89 -20.63
N GLU A 38 -3.34 -4.95 -20.19
CA GLU A 38 -4.64 -5.38 -20.71
C GLU A 38 -5.82 -4.60 -20.10
N THR A 39 -5.74 -4.29 -18.81
CA THR A 39 -6.82 -3.64 -18.04
C THR A 39 -6.25 -2.43 -17.28
N PRO A 40 -5.96 -1.31 -17.99
CA PRO A 40 -5.32 -0.12 -17.39
C PRO A 40 -6.24 0.68 -16.45
N GLU A 41 -7.55 0.53 -16.59
CA GLU A 41 -8.56 1.17 -15.74
C GLU A 41 -9.29 0.11 -14.91
N LEU A 42 -9.31 0.31 -13.59
CA LEU A 42 -9.92 -0.61 -12.63
C LEU A 42 -11.17 0.02 -12.03
N ASP A 43 -12.21 -0.77 -11.77
CA ASP A 43 -13.39 -0.26 -11.09
C ASP A 43 -13.13 -0.07 -9.60
N VAL A 44 -12.43 -1.02 -8.98
CA VAL A 44 -12.10 -0.99 -7.55
C VAL A 44 -10.73 -1.57 -7.29
N ALA A 45 -9.98 -0.94 -6.39
CA ALA A 45 -8.78 -1.52 -5.77
C ALA A 45 -9.05 -1.73 -4.28
N ILE A 46 -8.74 -2.92 -3.76
CA ILE A 46 -8.89 -3.28 -2.35
C ILE A 46 -7.52 -3.57 -1.77
N ASP A 47 -7.17 -2.92 -0.66
CA ASP A 47 -5.86 -3.12 -0.03
C ASP A 47 -5.93 -2.89 1.49
N GLY A 48 -4.89 -3.30 2.20
CA GLY A 48 -4.72 -3.04 3.63
C GLY A 48 -3.95 -1.76 3.91
N ALA A 49 -3.90 -1.38 5.19
CA ALA A 49 -3.09 -0.28 5.69
C ALA A 49 -2.24 -0.70 6.90
N ASP A 50 -1.09 -0.04 7.06
CA ASP A 50 -0.27 -0.17 8.26
C ASP A 50 -0.80 0.71 9.41
N GLU A 51 -1.40 1.86 9.06
CA GLU A 51 -2.11 2.81 9.94
C GLU A 51 -3.01 3.75 9.10
N VAL A 52 -4.11 4.23 9.67
CA VAL A 52 -5.12 5.10 9.07
C VAL A 52 -5.46 6.21 10.06
N ASP A 53 -5.57 7.45 9.58
CA ASP A 53 -6.07 8.57 10.41
C ASP A 53 -7.53 8.96 10.12
N ALA A 54 -8.06 9.87 10.93
CA ALA A 54 -9.44 10.37 10.81
C ALA A 54 -9.75 11.08 9.47
N LYS A 55 -8.72 11.45 8.69
CA LYS A 55 -8.86 12.04 7.35
C LYS A 55 -8.75 10.99 6.24
N LEU A 56 -8.72 9.70 6.59
CA LEU A 56 -8.45 8.58 5.69
C LEU A 56 -7.08 8.64 5.03
N THR A 57 -6.14 9.30 5.71
CA THR A 57 -4.74 9.33 5.32
C THR A 57 -4.08 8.04 5.79
N LEU A 58 -3.24 7.43 4.96
CA LEU A 58 -2.72 6.09 5.22
C LEU A 58 -1.19 6.06 5.34
N ILE A 59 -0.70 5.26 6.28
CA ILE A 59 0.62 4.65 6.18
C ILE A 59 0.44 3.27 5.54
N LYS A 60 1.21 3.01 4.48
CA LYS A 60 1.31 1.72 3.77
C LYS A 60 2.77 1.40 3.48
N GLY A 61 3.05 0.22 2.95
CA GLY A 61 4.39 -0.18 2.52
C GLY A 61 5.18 -1.00 3.53
N GLY A 62 4.57 -1.40 4.65
CA GLY A 62 5.13 -2.34 5.62
C GLY A 62 5.51 -3.68 4.99
N GLY A 63 4.77 -4.11 3.96
CA GLY A 63 5.01 -5.32 3.17
C GLY A 63 6.07 -5.18 2.07
N GLY A 64 6.46 -3.95 1.73
CA GLY A 64 7.51 -3.68 0.75
C GLY A 64 7.12 -3.61 -0.71
N CYS A 65 5.84 -3.39 -1.00
CA CYS A 65 5.32 -3.33 -2.36
C CYS A 65 4.60 -1.99 -2.63
N LEU A 66 4.97 -0.93 -1.89
CA LEU A 66 4.25 0.35 -1.85
C LEU A 66 4.06 0.97 -3.24
N SER A 67 5.07 0.92 -4.11
CA SER A 67 4.97 1.48 -5.46
C SER A 67 3.94 0.74 -6.30
N GLN A 68 3.93 -0.60 -6.23
CA GLN A 68 2.94 -1.41 -6.96
C GLN A 68 1.52 -1.18 -6.41
N GLU A 69 1.37 -1.18 -5.09
CA GLU A 69 0.11 -0.86 -4.40
C GLU A 69 -0.42 0.50 -4.86
N LYS A 70 0.44 1.51 -4.92
CA LYS A 70 0.08 2.87 -5.35
C LYS A 70 -0.31 2.94 -6.82
N ILE A 71 0.42 2.26 -7.71
CA ILE A 71 0.11 2.22 -9.14
C ILE A 71 -1.28 1.61 -9.34
N ILE A 72 -1.55 0.45 -8.74
CA ILE A 72 -2.86 -0.23 -8.84
C ILE A 72 -3.97 0.67 -8.29
N ALA A 73 -3.78 1.27 -7.12
CA ALA A 73 -4.78 2.16 -6.53
C ALA A 73 -5.04 3.41 -7.39
N SER A 74 -4.01 3.96 -8.06
CA SER A 74 -4.16 5.11 -8.95
C SER A 74 -4.91 4.80 -10.26
N CYS A 75 -4.95 3.52 -10.66
CA CYS A 75 -5.71 3.05 -11.81
C CYS A 75 -7.19 2.77 -11.48
N ALA A 76 -7.59 2.84 -10.20
CA ALA A 76 -8.93 2.47 -9.76
C ALA A 76 -9.88 3.66 -9.59
N LYS A 77 -11.14 3.50 -9.98
CA LYS A 77 -12.21 4.50 -9.75
C LYS A 77 -12.60 4.63 -8.28
N GLU A 78 -12.49 3.53 -7.54
CA GLU A 78 -12.70 3.48 -6.09
C GLU A 78 -11.54 2.73 -5.42
N PHE A 79 -11.08 3.25 -4.29
CA PHE A 79 -10.07 2.60 -3.46
C PHE A 79 -10.67 2.25 -2.10
N VAL A 80 -10.68 0.96 -1.76
CA VAL A 80 -11.25 0.45 -0.52
C VAL A 80 -10.13 -0.06 0.37
N VAL A 81 -10.07 0.46 1.59
CA VAL A 81 -9.11 0.02 2.59
C VAL A 81 -9.80 -0.89 3.60
N VAL A 82 -9.22 -2.07 3.79
CA VAL A 82 -9.67 -3.06 4.79
C VAL A 82 -8.59 -3.20 5.86
N ALA A 83 -8.90 -2.79 7.09
CA ALA A 83 -7.95 -2.84 8.19
C ALA A 83 -8.67 -3.08 9.52
N ASP A 84 -7.99 -3.77 10.45
CA ASP A 84 -8.56 -3.97 11.78
C ASP A 84 -8.46 -2.70 12.66
N TYR A 85 -9.25 -2.67 13.73
CA TYR A 85 -9.33 -1.51 14.65
C TYR A 85 -7.99 -1.03 15.23
N ARG A 86 -6.93 -1.85 15.26
CA ARG A 86 -5.61 -1.44 15.76
C ARG A 86 -4.87 -0.53 14.78
N LYS A 87 -5.40 -0.38 13.56
CA LYS A 87 -4.88 0.45 12.49
C LYS A 87 -5.47 1.84 12.50
N ASP A 88 -6.53 2.06 13.27
CA ASP A 88 -7.19 3.35 13.44
C ASP A 88 -6.44 4.20 14.46
N SER A 89 -5.99 5.39 14.05
CA SER A 89 -5.20 6.32 14.86
C SER A 89 -5.73 7.74 14.75
N SER A 90 -5.56 8.54 15.80
CA SER A 90 -5.95 9.95 15.72
C SER A 90 -4.95 10.76 14.90
N THR A 91 -3.66 10.43 15.03
CA THR A 91 -2.56 10.99 14.25
C THR A 91 -1.69 9.86 13.70
N LEU A 92 -1.29 9.97 12.43
CA LEU A 92 -0.34 9.02 11.84
C LEU A 92 0.99 8.96 12.62
N GLY A 93 1.50 7.76 12.81
CA GLY A 93 2.70 7.46 13.59
C GLY A 93 2.42 7.17 15.08
N GLU A 94 1.17 7.21 15.54
CA GLU A 94 0.79 6.88 16.91
C GLU A 94 0.92 5.38 17.20
N ASN A 95 0.38 4.55 16.32
CA ASN A 95 0.40 3.10 16.43
C ASN A 95 1.50 2.47 15.56
N TRP A 96 1.83 3.07 14.41
CA TRP A 96 2.92 2.60 13.56
C TRP A 96 4.27 3.24 13.91
N LYS A 97 5.02 2.57 14.78
CA LYS A 97 6.35 3.04 15.23
C LYS A 97 7.52 2.61 14.34
N LYS A 98 7.27 1.78 13.33
CA LYS A 98 8.35 1.24 12.48
C LYS A 98 8.94 2.26 11.52
N GLY A 99 8.36 3.46 11.45
CA GLY A 99 8.77 4.54 10.56
C GLY A 99 8.06 4.52 9.20
N ILE A 100 8.03 5.66 8.51
CA ILE A 100 7.31 5.79 7.24
C ILE A 100 8.10 5.06 6.14
N PRO A 101 7.49 4.10 5.41
CA PRO A 101 8.15 3.41 4.32
C PRO A 101 8.39 4.34 3.11
N VAL A 102 9.62 4.39 2.61
CA VAL A 102 9.99 5.10 1.38
C VAL A 102 10.71 4.14 0.45
N GLU A 103 10.13 3.91 -0.73
CA GLU A 103 10.73 3.04 -1.74
C GLU A 103 11.67 3.84 -2.64
N VAL A 104 12.84 3.28 -2.93
CA VAL A 104 13.87 3.94 -3.74
C VAL A 104 14.44 3.00 -4.79
N ILE A 105 14.98 3.58 -5.85
CA ILE A 105 15.83 2.85 -6.78
C ILE A 105 17.10 2.41 -6.04
N PRO A 106 17.55 1.15 -6.14
CA PRO A 106 18.69 0.65 -5.37
C PRO A 106 19.96 1.50 -5.49
N MET A 107 20.24 2.11 -6.64
CA MET A 107 21.43 2.96 -6.82
C MET A 107 21.34 4.31 -6.08
N SER A 108 20.14 4.79 -5.75
CA SER A 108 19.93 6.11 -5.15
C SER A 108 19.81 6.09 -3.63
N TYR A 109 19.98 4.92 -3.00
CA TYR A 109 19.65 4.78 -1.58
C TYR A 109 20.49 5.72 -0.68
N VAL A 110 21.82 5.74 -0.82
CA VAL A 110 22.70 6.60 -0.01
C VAL A 110 22.40 8.10 -0.16
N PRO A 111 22.34 8.67 -1.39
CA PRO A 111 22.06 10.10 -1.53
C PRO A 111 20.66 10.48 -1.04
N VAL A 112 19.65 9.62 -1.24
CA VAL A 112 18.29 9.86 -0.73
C VAL A 112 18.27 9.83 0.79
N GLN A 113 18.90 8.83 1.43
CA GLN A 113 19.04 8.73 2.87
C GLN A 113 19.64 10.01 3.47
N LYS A 114 20.82 10.44 2.97
CA LYS A 114 21.50 11.65 3.45
C LYS A 114 20.65 12.90 3.30
N LYS A 115 19.88 13.00 2.20
CA LYS A 115 18.99 14.14 1.95
C LYS A 115 17.83 14.15 2.93
N ILE A 116 17.22 13.00 3.20
CA ILE A 116 16.14 12.86 4.19
C ILE A 116 16.63 13.23 5.58
N GLU A 117 17.76 12.66 6.00
CA GLU A 117 18.36 12.92 7.31
C GLU A 117 18.70 14.40 7.50
N LYS A 118 19.22 15.05 6.45
CA LYS A 118 19.53 16.48 6.47
C LYS A 118 18.28 17.37 6.53
N LEU A 119 17.22 17.03 5.79
CA LEU A 119 16.03 17.87 5.67
C LEU A 119 15.10 17.74 6.89
N LEU A 120 14.98 16.54 7.44
CA LEU A 120 14.03 16.26 8.52
C LEU A 120 14.69 16.17 9.89
N GLY A 121 16.02 16.03 9.96
CA GLY A 121 16.72 15.77 11.23
C GLY A 121 16.40 14.39 11.82
N HIS A 122 15.83 13.49 11.02
CA HIS A 122 15.41 12.15 11.43
C HIS A 122 16.26 11.07 10.76
N LYS A 123 16.49 9.96 11.46
CA LYS A 123 17.28 8.85 10.95
C LYS A 123 16.50 8.09 9.88
N ALA A 124 17.11 7.86 8.72
CA ALA A 124 16.55 7.02 7.68
C ALA A 124 17.30 5.69 7.65
N GLU A 125 16.61 4.60 7.99
CA GLU A 125 17.18 3.27 8.09
C GLU A 125 16.79 2.44 6.87
N LEU A 126 17.79 1.83 6.23
CA LEU A 126 17.54 0.90 5.13
C LEU A 126 16.88 -0.36 5.69
N ARG A 127 15.68 -0.67 5.22
CA ARG A 127 14.97 -1.90 5.51
C ARG A 127 15.19 -2.88 4.36
N GLN A 128 15.76 -4.04 4.65
CA GLN A 128 15.70 -5.13 3.70
C GLN A 128 14.23 -5.53 3.54
N ALA A 129 13.70 -5.45 2.32
CA ALA A 129 12.36 -5.95 2.06
C ALA A 129 12.33 -7.44 2.46
N ALA A 130 11.29 -7.84 3.19
CA ALA A 130 10.98 -9.25 3.31
C ALA A 130 10.87 -9.84 1.89
N LYS A 131 11.17 -11.13 1.71
CA LYS A 131 11.28 -11.88 0.43
C LYS A 131 10.05 -11.84 -0.52
N LYS A 132 9.16 -10.87 -0.39
CA LYS A 132 7.90 -10.70 -1.12
C LYS A 132 8.00 -9.77 -2.33
N CYS A 133 8.84 -8.74 -2.31
CA CYS A 133 8.93 -7.74 -3.39
C CYS A 133 10.39 -7.36 -3.71
N VAL A 134 10.66 -6.97 -4.96
CA VAL A 134 12.01 -6.83 -5.56
C VAL A 134 12.69 -5.48 -5.21
N SER A 135 12.03 -4.61 -4.44
CA SER A 135 12.51 -3.26 -4.15
C SER A 135 13.14 -3.10 -2.77
N ARG A 136 14.01 -2.08 -2.64
CA ARG A 136 14.62 -1.69 -1.36
C ARG A 136 13.77 -0.60 -0.70
N LEU A 137 13.51 -0.78 0.58
CA LEU A 137 12.72 0.15 1.38
C LEU A 137 13.65 0.92 2.32
N PHE A 138 13.36 2.18 2.53
CA PHE A 138 13.76 2.88 3.72
C PHE A 138 12.62 2.93 4.71
N SER A 139 12.98 3.09 5.97
CA SER A 139 12.07 3.55 6.98
C SER A 139 12.66 4.74 7.72
N ILE A 140 11.86 5.77 7.89
CA ILE A 140 12.27 6.98 8.60
C ILE A 140 11.70 6.91 10.01
N SER A 141 12.56 6.81 11.03
CA SER A 141 12.18 6.80 12.43
C SER A 141 12.46 8.16 13.06
N GLY A 142 11.50 8.73 13.82
CA GLY A 142 11.76 9.94 14.62
C GLY A 142 10.73 11.07 14.65
N GLY A 143 9.58 10.99 13.96
CA GLY A 143 8.55 12.03 14.05
C GLY A 143 8.08 12.57 12.70
N SER A 144 7.08 13.44 12.77
CA SER A 144 6.03 13.74 11.79
C SER A 144 6.46 13.98 10.34
N LEU A 145 5.78 13.29 9.43
CA LEU A 145 5.67 13.56 7.99
C LEU A 145 6.93 13.38 7.13
N LEU A 146 6.96 12.27 6.39
CA LEU A 146 7.56 12.24 5.06
C LEU A 146 6.85 11.21 4.16
N HIS A 147 6.19 11.72 3.11
CA HIS A 147 5.46 10.96 2.08
C HIS A 147 4.46 9.93 2.61
N VAL A 148 3.54 10.50 3.38
CA VAL A 148 2.16 10.09 3.46
C VAL A 148 1.61 9.75 2.06
N LEU A 149 1.00 8.58 1.93
CA LEU A 149 0.12 8.33 0.79
C LEU A 149 -1.19 9.09 1.04
N LEU A 150 -1.31 10.26 0.43
CA LEU A 150 -2.61 10.89 0.20
C LEU A 150 -3.22 10.21 -1.02
N ILE A 151 -4.05 9.17 -0.84
CA ILE A 151 -5.09 8.86 -1.83
C ILE A 151 -6.32 9.65 -1.39
N SER A 152 -6.28 10.95 -1.67
CA SER A 152 -7.49 11.68 -2.06
C SER A 152 -7.67 11.28 -3.51
N GLU A 153 -8.62 10.45 -3.91
CA GLU A 153 -10.05 10.74 -3.83
C GLU A 153 -10.82 9.40 -3.81
N LYS A 154 -11.90 9.35 -3.01
CA LYS A 154 -12.80 8.19 -2.80
C LYS A 154 -12.14 6.96 -2.15
N CYS A 155 -11.49 7.19 -1.01
CA CYS A 155 -11.14 6.12 -0.08
C CYS A 155 -12.39 5.75 0.74
N SER A 156 -12.85 4.51 0.65
CA SER A 156 -13.89 3.95 1.53
C SER A 156 -13.21 3.05 2.56
N PHE A 157 -13.40 3.32 3.86
CA PHE A 157 -12.79 2.54 4.94
C PHE A 157 -13.84 1.65 5.62
N THR A 158 -13.53 0.36 5.76
CA THR A 158 -14.38 -0.60 6.48
C THR A 158 -13.53 -1.34 7.52
N ILE A 159 -13.99 -1.31 8.77
CA ILE A 159 -13.41 -2.02 9.93
C ILE A 159 -14.03 -3.41 10.07
#